data_AF-A0A2X4VD75-F1
#
_entry.id   AF-A0A2X4VD75-F1
#
_cell.length_a   1.000
_cell.length_b   1.000
_cell.length_c   1.000
_cell.angle_alpha   90.00
_cell.angle_beta   90.00
_cell.angle_gamma   90.00
#
_symmetry.space_group_name_H-M   'P 1'
#
loop_
_entity.id
_entity.type
_entity.pdbx_description
1 polymer ?
#
loop_
_entity_poly.entity_id
_entity_poly.type
_entity_poly.pdbx_seq_one_letter_code
_entity_poly.pdbx_strand_id
1 'polypeptide(L)' 'MNLKQIRFALAVAEEQSFTRAAQRCHTVQSALSHQIAKLEEELAAHCLSAPHAGSG' A
#
# COMPACT_ATOMS: atom_id res chain seq x y z
N MET A 1 3.84 0.24 13.45
CA MET A 1 2.84 1.06 12.76
C MET A 1 3.15 2.53 12.94
N ASN A 2 3.17 3.32 11.87
CA ASN A 2 3.41 4.77 11.87
C ASN A 2 2.50 5.49 10.87
N LEU A 3 2.25 6.79 11.08
CA LEU A 3 1.35 7.61 10.27
C LEU A 3 1.69 7.59 8.77
N LYS A 4 2.99 7.47 8.43
CA LYS A 4 3.44 7.39 7.04
C LYS A 4 2.95 6.12 6.33
N GLN A 5 2.93 4.98 7.04
CA GLN A 5 2.45 3.71 6.50
C GLN A 5 0.93 3.76 6.25
N ILE A 6 0.17 4.38 7.15
CA ILE A 6 -1.28 4.57 7.00
C ILE A 6 -1.60 5.45 5.79
N ARG A 7 -0.85 6.54 5.59
CA ARG A 7 -1.01 7.41 4.40
C ARG A 7 -0.74 6.66 3.10
N PHE A 8 0.28 5.80 3.09
CA PHE A 8 0.58 4.98 1.91
C PHE A 8 -0.50 3.93 1.65
N ALA A 9 -1.01 3.27 2.69
CA ALA A 9 -2.10 2.31 2.56
C ALA A 9 -3.38 2.97 2.03
N LEU A 10 -3.72 4.16 2.52
CA LEU A 10 -4.87 4.92 2.00
C LEU A 10 -4.67 5.30 0.54
N ALA A 11 -3.49 5.81 0.17
CA ALA A 11 -3.19 6.16 -1.22
C ALA A 11 -3.25 4.94 -2.15
N VAL A 12 -2.80 3.76 -1.72
CA VAL A 12 -2.92 2.52 -2.51
C VAL A 12 -4.38 2.09 -2.65
N ALA A 13 -5.17 2.19 -1.60
CA ALA A 13 -6.60 1.87 -1.63
C ALA A 13 -7.38 2.81 -2.56
N GLU A 14 -7.05 4.10 -2.57
CA GLU A 14 -7.69 5.10 -3.44
C GLU A 14 -7.26 4.98 -4.91
N GLU A 15 -5.97 4.80 -5.17
CA GLU A 15 -5.43 4.78 -6.53
C GLU A 15 -5.54 3.41 -7.21
N GLN A 16 -5.77 2.34 -6.42
CA GLN A 16 -5.75 0.95 -6.85
C GLN A 16 -4.46 0.58 -7.61
N SER A 17 -3.38 1.33 -7.37
CA SER A 17 -2.12 1.23 -8.10
C SER A 17 -0.96 1.74 -7.25
N PHE A 18 0.01 0.86 -6.98
CA PHE A 18 1.22 1.20 -6.23
C PHE A 18 2.05 2.30 -6.92
N THR A 19 2.07 2.32 -8.25
CA THR A 19 2.81 3.34 -9.02
C THR A 19 2.15 4.72 -8.87
N ARG A 20 0.82 4.81 -9.01
CA ARG A 20 0.10 6.09 -8.86
C ARG A 20 0.11 6.56 -7.40
N ALA A 21 -0.06 5.65 -6.44
CA ALA A 21 0.04 5.95 -5.01
C ALA A 21 1.42 6.51 -4.65
N ALA A 22 2.49 5.95 -5.22
CA ALA A 22 3.85 6.44 -4.99
C ALA A 22 4.06 7.84 -5.56
N GLN A 23 3.56 8.10 -6.77
CA GLN A 23 3.59 9.43 -7.38
C GLN A 23 2.82 10.46 -6.54
N ARG A 24 1.59 10.13 -6.11
CA ARG A 24 0.76 10.99 -5.24
C ARG A 24 1.40 11.26 -3.88
N CYS A 25 2.12 10.28 -3.34
CA CYS A 25 2.84 10.41 -2.08
C CYS A 25 4.25 11.00 -2.22
N HIS A 26 4.64 11.45 -3.42
CA HIS A 26 5.98 11.97 -3.72
C HIS A 26 7.11 11.02 -3.26
N THR A 27 6.95 9.73 -3.53
CA THR A 27 7.93 8.70 -3.17
C THR A 27 8.15 7.73 -4.32
N VAL A 28 9.16 6.88 -4.19
CA VAL A 28 9.41 5.78 -5.14
C VAL A 28 8.57 4.57 -4.77
N GLN A 29 8.10 3.83 -5.79
CA GLN A 29 7.21 2.69 -5.58
C GLN A 29 7.83 1.60 -4.70
N SER A 30 9.15 1.36 -4.80
CA SER A 30 9.86 0.38 -3.95
C SER A 30 9.79 0.73 -2.46
N ALA A 31 9.98 2.00 -2.11
CA ALA A 31 9.89 2.48 -0.74
C ALA A 31 8.45 2.40 -0.22
N LEU A 32 7.46 2.72 -1.07
CA LEU A 32 6.06 2.61 -0.71
C LEU A 32 5.66 1.15 -0.46
N SER A 33 6.00 0.24 -1.37
CA SER A 33 5.69 -1.20 -1.21
C SER A 33 6.37 -1.80 0.01
N HIS A 34 7.62 -1.44 0.30
CA HIS A 34 8.31 -1.92 1.51
C HIS A 34 7.59 -1.47 2.79
N GLN A 35 7.12 -0.22 2.83
CA GLN A 35 6.41 0.32 3.99
C GLN A 35 5.01 -0.28 4.16
N ILE A 36 4.34 -0.63 3.06
CA ILE A 36 3.07 -1.37 3.07
C ILE A 36 3.29 -2.80 3.55
N ALA A 37 4.28 -3.52 3.02
CA ALA A 37 4.59 -4.89 3.45
C ALA A 37 4.87 -4.97 4.94
N LYS A 38 5.68 -4.03 5.47
CA LYS A 38 5.94 -3.93 6.90
C LYS A 38 4.67 -3.65 7.71
N LEU A 39 3.77 -2.82 7.19
CA LEU A 39 2.47 -2.55 7.83
C LEU A 39 1.61 -3.81 7.87
N GLU A 40 1.55 -4.55 6.76
CA GLU A 40 0.84 -5.83 6.65
C GLU A 40 1.36 -6.87 7.64
N GLU A 41 2.68 -7.02 7.77
CA GLU A 41 3.31 -7.89 8.77
C GLU A 41 2.94 -7.49 10.21
N GLU A 42 2.99 -6.19 10.52
CA GLU A 42 2.65 -5.70 11.86
C GLU A 42 1.17 -5.90 12.23
N LEU A 43 0.27 -5.92 11.23
CA LEU A 43 -1.16 -6.18 11.44
C LEU A 43 -1.55 -7.65 11.23
N ALA A 44 -0.61 -8.52 10.87
CA ALA A 44 -0.87 -9.89 10.41
C ALA A 44 -1.99 -9.96 9.33
N ALA A 45 -2.00 -8.97 8.41
CA ALA A 45 -3.03 -8.80 7.38
C ALA A 45 -2.39 -8.72 5.99
N HIS A 46 -2.96 -9.42 4.99
CA HIS A 46 -2.41 -9.50 3.61
C HIS A 46 -3.40 -8.99 2.56
N CYS A 47 -3.91 -7.77 2.71
CA CYS A 47 -5.01 -7.26 1.89
C CYS A 47 -4.58 -6.28 0.79
N LEU A 48 -3.40 -5.66 0.89
CA LEU A 48 -2.89 -4.64 -0.03
C LEU A 48 -1.94 -5.22 -1.08
N SER A 49 -1.28 -6.34 -0.78
CA SER A 49 -0.34 -7.01 -1.70
C SER A 49 -0.98 -8.07 -2.59
N ALA A 50 -2.21 -8.50 -2.29
CA ALA A 50 -2.93 -9.45 -3.13
C ALA A 50 -3.55 -8.75 -4.35
N PRO A 51 -3.33 -9.23 -5.59
CA PRO A 51 -4.09 -8.74 -6.73
C PRO A 51 -5.57 -9.00 -6.43
N HIS A 52 -6.38 -7.96 -6.56
CA HIS A 52 -7.83 -8.03 -6.51
C HIS A 52 -8.32 -9.09 -7.50
N ALA A 53 -8.58 -10.30 -7.00
CA ALA A 53 -9.41 -11.27 -7.67
C ALA A 53 -10.80 -10.65 -7.72
N GLY A 54 -11.11 -10.04 -8.86
CA GLY A 54 -12.44 -9.49 -9.13
C GLY A 54 -13.49 -10.59 -8.99
N SER A 55 -14.54 -10.23 -8.26
CA SER A 55 -15.94 -10.60 -8.47
C SER A 55 -16.23 -11.99 -9.04
N GLY A 56 -16.67 -12.88 -8.14
CA GLY A 56 -17.58 -13.98 -8.40
C GLY A 56 -18.61 -14.02 -7.28
#